data_AF-A0ABD3CUK0-F1
#
_entry.id   AF-A0ABD3CUK0-F1
#
_cell.length_a   1.000
_cell.length_b   1.000
_cell.length_c   1.000
_cell.angle_alpha   90.00
_cell.angle_beta   90.00
_cell.angle_gamma   90.00
#
_symmetry.space_group_name_H-M   'P 1'
#
loop_
_entity.id
_entity.type
_entity.pdbx_description
1 polymer ?
#
loop_
_entity_poly.entity_id
_entity_poly.type
_entity_poly.pdbx_seq_one_letter_code
_entity_poly.pdbx_strand_id
1 'polypeptide(L)'
;MQFDCRMGNHMVAAAEYSSHAISAVRGCSGHLQFDSMIRNSKKINCPLKMVAASKYLPKVDPSHPRGDDAHFIAADEQFIGVADGVGGWRKHGIDGGEYARCFMFNSLIALIHNNGWHAKSPKSVLEEAYDKTTYTRC
;
A
#
# COMPACT_ATOMS: atom_id res chain seq x y z
N MET A 1 -9.79 21.06 -5.39
CA MET A 1 -8.59 20.53 -4.69
C MET A 1 -8.10 19.34 -5.48
N GLN A 2 -7.02 19.53 -6.23
CA GLN A 2 -6.36 18.49 -7.00
C GLN A 2 -5.40 17.79 -6.03
N PHE A 3 -5.53 16.48 -5.85
CA PHE A 3 -4.47 15.71 -5.21
C PHE A 3 -3.32 15.68 -6.20
N ASP A 4 -2.50 16.73 -6.15
CA ASP A 4 -1.18 16.77 -6.73
C ASP A 4 -0.32 15.83 -5.86
N CYS A 5 0.25 14.79 -6.48
CA CYS A 5 1.21 13.88 -5.83
C CYS A 5 2.57 14.56 -5.58
N ARG A 6 2.58 15.86 -5.25
CA ARG A 6 3.75 16.59 -4.77
C ARG A 6 3.46 17.14 -3.38
N MET A 7 3.60 16.27 -2.38
CA MET A 7 3.99 16.72 -1.05
C MET A 7 5.08 15.81 -0.48
N GLY A 8 6.31 16.35 -0.53
CA GLY A 8 7.40 16.14 0.42
C GLY A 8 8.06 14.78 0.46
N ASN A 9 9.25 14.67 -0.16
CA ASN A 9 10.44 13.84 0.19
C ASN A 9 10.29 12.41 0.77
N HIS A 10 9.11 11.81 0.75
CA HIS A 10 8.87 10.42 1.10
C HIS A 10 8.37 9.73 -0.17
N MET A 11 9.30 8.95 -0.74
CA MET A 11 9.17 8.09 -1.91
C MET A 11 7.73 7.64 -2.23
N VAL A 12 7.22 8.08 -3.39
CA VAL A 12 6.20 7.33 -4.12
C VAL A 12 6.96 6.43 -5.10
N ALA A 13 6.91 5.12 -4.88
CA ALA A 13 7.45 4.15 -5.82
C ALA A 13 6.59 4.14 -7.09
N ALA A 14 6.94 4.99 -8.06
CA ALA A 14 6.59 4.74 -9.45
C ALA A 14 7.51 3.60 -9.95
N ALA A 15 6.96 2.39 -10.06
CA ALA A 15 7.63 1.33 -10.80
C ALA A 15 7.50 1.63 -12.30
N GLU A 16 8.39 2.46 -12.83
CA GLU A 16 8.63 2.53 -14.27
C GLU A 16 9.41 1.27 -14.68
N TYR A 17 8.77 0.41 -15.46
CA TYR A 17 9.37 -0.79 -16.03
C TYR A 17 10.21 -0.37 -17.24
N SER A 18 11.54 -0.33 -17.09
CA SER A 18 12.47 -0.39 -18.21
C SER A 18 13.19 -1.73 -18.16
N SER A 19 13.12 -2.45 -19.27
CA SER A 19 13.71 -3.76 -19.48
C SER A 19 15.22 -3.75 -19.19
N HIS A 20 15.68 -4.78 -18.46
CA HIS A 20 17.06 -5.10 -18.06
C HIS A 20 17.55 -4.54 -16.72
N ALA A 21 17.39 -5.32 -15.65
CA ALA A 21 18.48 -5.83 -14.80
C ALA A 21 17.91 -6.41 -13.50
N ILE A 22 18.20 -7.69 -13.27
CA ILE A 22 18.03 -8.32 -11.96
C ILE A 22 19.07 -7.67 -11.03
N SER A 23 18.64 -6.86 -10.06
CA SER A 23 19.49 -6.46 -8.95
C SER A 23 18.85 -6.91 -7.64
N ALA A 24 19.26 -8.10 -7.21
CA ALA A 24 19.06 -8.56 -5.85
C ALA A 24 19.87 -7.65 -4.92
N VAL A 25 19.22 -6.76 -4.17
CA VAL A 25 19.89 -5.98 -3.13
C VAL A 25 20.31 -6.96 -2.03
N ARG A 26 21.61 -7.27 -2.04
CA ARG A 26 22.32 -8.03 -1.01
C ARG A 26 22.32 -7.24 0.29
N GLY A 27 21.75 -7.83 1.33
CA GLY A 27 21.88 -7.39 2.71
C GLY A 27 22.39 -8.52 3.61
N CYS A 28 23.44 -9.23 3.19
CA CYS A 28 24.20 -10.13 4.07
C CYS A 28 25.68 -10.02 3.72
N SER A 29 26.46 -9.33 4.57
CA SER A 29 27.92 -9.37 4.52
C SER A 29 28.39 -10.77 4.89
N GLY A 30 28.84 -11.54 3.89
CA GLY A 30 29.42 -12.86 4.10
C GLY A 30 29.74 -13.54 2.77
N HIS A 31 31.01 -13.48 2.36
CA HIS A 31 31.56 -14.31 1.29
C HIS A 31 31.77 -15.71 1.85
N LEU A 32 30.95 -16.70 1.48
CA LEU A 32 31.22 -18.11 1.80
C LEU A 32 30.86 -19.02 0.61
N GLN A 33 31.85 -19.85 0.26
CA GLN A 33 31.88 -20.80 -0.85
C GLN A 33 30.73 -21.83 -0.79
N PHE A 34 30.24 -22.21 -1.97
CA PHE A 34 28.86 -22.61 -2.20
C PHE A 34 28.51 -24.09 -1.90
N ASP A 35 29.46 -25.02 -1.71
CA ASP A 35 29.13 -26.44 -1.96
C ASP A 35 29.28 -27.46 -0.82
N SER A 36 29.54 -27.11 0.46
CA SER A 36 29.77 -28.15 1.50
C SER A 36 28.93 -28.13 2.77
N MET A 37 27.88 -27.31 2.90
CA MET A 37 27.11 -27.16 4.16
C MET A 37 25.67 -27.75 4.18
N ILE A 38 25.25 -28.50 3.16
CA ILE A 38 23.86 -29.01 3.04
C ILE A 38 23.45 -29.98 4.19
N ARG A 39 24.40 -30.55 4.95
CA ARG A 39 24.09 -31.55 6.00
C ARG A 39 23.85 -31.00 7.41
N ASN A 40 23.86 -29.67 7.61
CA ASN A 40 23.59 -29.07 8.94
C ASN A 40 22.75 -27.79 8.81
N SER A 41 21.58 -27.91 8.17
CA SER A 41 20.69 -26.78 7.87
C SER A 41 20.10 -26.16 9.14
N LYS A 42 20.82 -25.22 9.75
CA LYS A 42 20.19 -24.14 10.53
C LYS A 42 19.16 -23.50 9.61
N LYS A 43 17.88 -23.59 9.99
CA LYS A 43 16.74 -23.02 9.26
C LYS A 43 17.03 -21.54 9.01
N ILE A 44 17.39 -21.17 7.77
CA ILE A 44 17.64 -19.78 7.41
C ILE A 44 16.27 -19.09 7.38
N ASN A 45 15.96 -18.33 8.43
CA ASN A 45 14.72 -17.57 8.53
C ASN A 45 14.86 -16.23 7.78
N CYS A 46 14.99 -16.30 6.46
CA CYS A 46 14.83 -15.11 5.63
C CYS A 46 13.32 -14.88 5.42
N PRO A 47 12.77 -13.74 5.87
CA PRO A 47 11.35 -13.45 5.67
C PRO A 47 11.05 -13.33 4.17
N LEU A 48 9.93 -13.91 3.74
CA LEU A 48 9.42 -13.75 2.37
C LEU A 48 9.06 -12.27 2.15
N LYS A 49 9.56 -11.70 1.04
CA LYS A 49 9.25 -10.33 0.64
C LYS A 49 8.29 -10.31 -0.55
N MET A 50 7.17 -9.63 -0.38
CA MET A 50 6.21 -9.26 -1.39
C MET A 50 6.75 -8.10 -2.24
N VAL A 51 6.66 -8.26 -3.56
CA VAL A 51 6.86 -7.20 -4.56
C VAL A 51 5.50 -6.96 -5.21
N ALA A 52 5.03 -5.72 -5.17
CA ALA A 52 3.68 -5.36 -5.59
C ALA A 52 3.68 -4.14 -6.52
N ALA A 53 2.71 -4.11 -7.41
CA ALA A 53 2.41 -2.99 -8.30
C ALA A 53 0.89 -2.91 -8.50
N SER A 54 0.40 -1.73 -8.88
CA SER A 54 -1.03 -1.51 -9.13
C SER A 54 -1.26 -0.73 -10.43
N LYS A 55 -2.47 -0.88 -10.97
CA LYS A 55 -2.98 -0.10 -12.10
C LYS A 55 -4.42 0.29 -11.81
N TYR A 56 -4.74 1.56 -11.97
CA TYR A 56 -6.06 2.11 -11.71
C TYR A 56 -6.78 2.46 -13.01
N LEU A 57 -7.95 1.86 -13.25
CA LEU A 57 -8.76 2.06 -14.45
C LEU A 57 -10.19 2.45 -14.04
N PRO A 58 -10.46 3.75 -13.80
CA PRO A 58 -11.79 4.18 -13.35
C PRO A 58 -12.83 3.98 -14.43
N LYS A 59 -14.08 3.76 -14.01
CA LYS A 59 -15.23 3.83 -14.91
C LYS A 59 -15.29 5.21 -15.57
N VAL A 60 -15.57 5.24 -16.87
CA VAL A 60 -15.75 6.49 -17.60
C VAL A 60 -17.02 7.20 -17.11
N ASP A 61 -16.85 8.22 -16.29
CA ASP A 61 -17.90 9.10 -15.79
C ASP A 61 -17.35 10.54 -15.69
N PRO A 62 -17.83 11.49 -16.51
CA PRO A 62 -17.38 12.88 -16.46
C PRO A 62 -17.64 13.57 -15.11
N SER A 63 -18.66 13.13 -14.38
CA SER A 63 -19.00 13.69 -13.06
C SER A 63 -18.12 13.13 -11.94
N HIS A 64 -17.58 11.93 -12.12
CA HIS A 64 -16.73 11.24 -11.15
C HIS A 64 -15.48 10.64 -11.83
N PRO A 65 -14.61 11.49 -12.41
CA PRO A 65 -13.48 11.02 -13.22
C PRO A 65 -12.44 10.24 -12.40
N ARG A 66 -12.48 10.36 -11.08
CA ARG A 66 -11.58 9.67 -10.15
C ARG A 66 -12.03 8.26 -9.78
N GLY A 67 -13.23 7.83 -10.19
CA GLY A 67 -13.81 6.55 -9.78
C GLY A 67 -14.18 6.48 -8.28
N ASP A 68 -14.76 5.35 -7.90
CA ASP A 68 -15.17 5.08 -6.52
C ASP A 68 -14.13 4.24 -5.74
N ASP A 69 -13.18 3.61 -6.45
CA ASP A 69 -12.19 2.73 -5.83
C ASP A 69 -10.98 3.52 -5.33
N ALA A 70 -10.29 2.98 -4.32
CA ALA A 70 -9.01 3.49 -3.84
C ALA A 70 -8.08 2.34 -3.42
N HIS A 71 -6.77 2.58 -3.45
CA HIS A 71 -5.79 1.60 -2.99
C HIS A 71 -4.52 2.28 -2.48
N PHE A 72 -3.70 1.54 -1.73
CA PHE A 72 -2.34 1.93 -1.39
C PHE A 72 -1.41 0.71 -1.39
N ILE A 73 -0.11 0.94 -1.59
CA ILE A 73 0.95 -0.07 -1.43
C ILE A 73 1.97 0.49 -0.45
N ALA A 74 2.20 -0.24 0.64
CA ALA A 74 3.20 0.07 1.66
C ALA A 74 4.29 -1.02 1.60
N ALA A 75 5.29 -0.78 0.74
CA ALA A 75 6.28 -1.80 0.36
C ALA A 75 7.24 -2.17 1.50
N ASP A 76 7.57 -1.23 2.38
CA ASP A 76 8.44 -1.49 3.53
C ASP A 76 7.69 -2.27 4.62
N GLU A 77 6.39 -1.98 4.77
CA GLU A 77 5.49 -2.62 5.71
C GLU A 77 4.91 -3.94 5.20
N GLN A 78 5.05 -4.24 3.90
CA GLN A 78 4.48 -5.43 3.27
C GLN A 78 2.95 -5.48 3.33
N PHE A 79 2.30 -4.33 3.15
CA PHE A 79 0.84 -4.18 3.13
C PHE A 79 0.33 -3.64 1.79
N ILE A 80 -0.84 -4.12 1.40
CA ILE A 80 -1.63 -3.59 0.29
C ILE A 80 -3.05 -3.39 0.82
N GLY A 81 -3.60 -2.21 0.58
CA GLY A 81 -5.00 -1.91 0.89
C GLY A 81 -5.76 -1.58 -0.38
N VAL A 82 -7.01 -2.03 -0.45
CA VAL A 82 -7.97 -1.71 -1.53
C VAL A 82 -9.33 -1.45 -0.88
N ALA A 83 -10.03 -0.43 -1.35
CA ALA A 83 -11.40 -0.13 -0.96
C ALA A 83 -12.25 0.15 -2.21
N ASP A 84 -13.47 -0.38 -2.22
CA ASP A 84 -14.51 -0.15 -3.22
C ASP A 84 -15.52 0.83 -2.62
N GLY A 85 -15.61 2.02 -3.21
CA GLY A 85 -16.58 3.02 -2.82
C GLY A 85 -17.98 2.67 -3.32
N VAL A 86 -18.98 2.75 -2.46
CA VAL A 86 -20.34 2.38 -2.85
C VAL A 86 -20.99 3.49 -3.69
N GLY A 87 -20.92 3.36 -5.03
CA GLY A 87 -21.43 4.36 -5.97
C GLY A 87 -22.93 4.65 -5.92
N GLY A 88 -23.72 3.82 -5.22
CA GLY A 88 -25.14 4.06 -4.96
C GLY A 88 -25.40 5.32 -4.13
N TRP A 89 -24.44 5.74 -3.30
CA TRP A 89 -24.52 6.94 -2.46
C TRP A 89 -24.61 8.25 -3.23
N ARG A 90 -24.25 8.25 -4.51
CA ARG A 90 -24.40 9.43 -5.38
C ARG A 90 -25.85 9.91 -5.49
N LYS A 91 -26.83 9.01 -5.37
CA LYS A 91 -28.26 9.35 -5.33
C LYS A 91 -28.64 10.25 -4.15
N HIS A 92 -27.79 10.27 -3.13
CA HIS A 92 -27.92 11.08 -1.92
C HIS A 92 -26.92 12.24 -1.88
N GLY A 93 -26.21 12.52 -2.99
CA GLY A 93 -25.21 13.58 -3.07
C GLY A 93 -23.90 13.27 -2.34
N ILE A 94 -23.63 12.00 -2.03
CA ILE A 94 -22.43 11.56 -1.33
C ILE A 94 -21.49 10.85 -2.33
N ASP A 95 -20.22 11.27 -2.41
CA ASP A 95 -19.19 10.62 -3.22
C ASP A 95 -18.62 9.41 -2.47
N GLY A 96 -19.02 8.20 -2.88
CA GLY A 96 -18.50 6.95 -2.32
C GLY A 96 -16.99 6.78 -2.53
N GLY A 97 -16.44 7.35 -3.60
CA GLY A 97 -15.01 7.36 -3.86
C GLY A 97 -14.24 8.28 -2.92
N GLU A 98 -14.84 9.38 -2.46
CA GLU A 98 -14.22 10.25 -1.47
C GLU A 98 -14.01 9.50 -0.16
N TYR A 99 -15.04 8.77 0.28
CA TYR A 99 -14.92 7.88 1.43
C TYR A 99 -13.82 6.83 1.24
N ALA A 100 -13.80 6.11 0.11
CA ALA A 100 -12.80 5.08 -0.15
C ALA A 100 -11.36 5.64 -0.13
N ARG A 101 -11.13 6.80 -0.73
CA ARG A 101 -9.82 7.49 -0.73
C ARG A 101 -9.42 7.90 0.68
N CYS A 102 -10.34 8.48 1.43
CA CYS A 102 -10.10 8.89 2.80
C CYS A 102 -9.77 7.70 3.70
N PHE A 103 -10.54 6.61 3.57
CA PHE A 103 -10.35 5.38 4.32
C PHE A 103 -9.00 4.72 4.02
N MET A 104 -8.58 4.66 2.75
CA MET A 104 -7.26 4.14 2.38
C MET A 104 -6.10 5.03 2.85
N PHE A 105 -6.26 6.36 2.82
CA PHE A 105 -5.26 7.28 3.36
C PHE A 105 -5.11 7.09 4.87
N ASN A 106 -6.21 7.06 5.62
CA ASN A 106 -6.19 6.83 7.06
C ASN A 106 -5.66 5.44 7.43
N SER A 107 -5.89 4.43 6.58
CA SER A 107 -5.30 3.09 6.74
C SER A 107 -3.78 3.11 6.63
N LEU A 108 -3.23 3.85 5.66
CA LEU A 108 -1.79 4.05 5.54
C LEU A 108 -1.23 4.79 6.76
N ILE A 109 -1.88 5.87 7.19
CA ILE A 109 -1.47 6.63 8.39
C ILE A 109 -1.50 5.75 9.65
N ALA A 110 -2.58 4.98 9.83
CA ALA A 110 -2.69 4.01 10.91
C ALA A 110 -1.53 3.03 10.85
N LEU A 111 -1.21 2.47 9.67
CA LEU A 111 -0.13 1.51 9.52
C LEU A 111 1.24 2.07 9.93
N ILE A 112 1.57 3.31 9.54
CA ILE A 112 2.91 3.90 9.75
C ILE A 112 3.13 4.51 11.15
N HIS A 113 2.10 5.04 11.81
CA HIS A 113 2.28 5.87 13.01
C HIS A 113 2.47 5.12 14.35
N ASN A 114 2.13 3.83 14.47
CA ASN A 114 2.26 3.11 15.77
C ASN A 114 3.28 1.97 15.72
N ASN A 115 4.56 2.31 15.92
CA ASN A 115 5.67 1.41 16.33
C ASN A 115 5.96 0.18 15.42
N GLY A 116 5.66 0.29 14.13
CA GLY A 116 6.05 -0.70 13.12
C GLY A 116 4.98 -1.74 12.81
N TRP A 117 4.88 -2.09 11.53
CA TRP A 117 3.87 -2.99 10.97
C TRP A 117 3.85 -4.39 11.58
N HIS A 118 5.00 -4.85 12.10
CA HIS A 118 5.16 -6.18 12.70
C HIS A 118 4.25 -6.45 13.90
N ALA A 119 3.65 -5.41 14.49
CA ALA A 119 2.74 -5.52 15.63
C ALA A 119 1.25 -5.33 15.27
N LYS A 120 0.91 -5.02 14.01
CA LYS A 120 -0.46 -4.68 13.62
C LYS A 120 -1.13 -5.76 12.79
N SER A 121 -2.31 -6.17 13.24
CA SER A 121 -3.20 -6.98 12.40
C SER A 121 -3.90 -6.09 11.36
N PRO A 122 -4.24 -6.62 10.17
CA PRO A 122 -5.03 -5.88 9.19
C PRO A 122 -6.32 -5.29 9.80
N LYS A 123 -6.98 -6.06 10.69
CA LYS A 123 -8.18 -5.62 11.40
C LYS A 123 -7.94 -4.34 12.20
N SER A 124 -6.90 -4.30 13.04
CA SER A 124 -6.59 -3.11 13.86
C SER A 124 -6.26 -1.87 13.03
N VAL A 125 -5.65 -2.05 11.84
CA VAL A 125 -5.38 -0.93 10.92
C VAL A 125 -6.70 -0.37 10.37
N LEU A 126 -7.63 -1.26 9.98
CA LEU A 126 -8.92 -0.87 9.43
C LEU A 126 -9.83 -0.24 10.49
N GLU A 127 -9.81 -0.72 11.74
CA GLU A 127 -10.54 -0.13 12.87
C GLU A 127 -10.04 1.30 13.14
N GLU A 128 -8.72 1.49 13.24
CA GLU A 128 -8.13 2.82 13.43
C GLU A 128 -8.42 3.76 12.24
N ALA A 129 -8.40 3.24 11.02
CA ALA A 129 -8.73 4.00 9.83
C ALA A 129 -10.21 4.42 9.80
N TYR A 130 -11.11 3.52 10.22
CA TYR A 130 -12.54 3.76 10.29
C TYR A 130 -12.85 4.89 11.26
N ASP A 131 -12.30 4.83 12.48
CA ASP A 131 -12.51 5.84 13.51
C ASP A 131 -12.03 7.24 13.11
N LYS A 132 -11.01 7.32 12.24
CA LYS A 132 -10.46 8.58 11.72
C LYS A 132 -11.15 9.07 10.46
N THR A 133 -11.89 8.21 9.77
CA THR A 133 -12.54 8.56 8.51
C THR A 133 -13.81 9.34 8.82
N THR A 134 -13.73 10.65 8.67
CA THR A 134 -14.86 11.56 8.84
C THR A 134 -15.22 12.19 7.51
N TYR A 135 -16.52 12.42 7.29
CA TYR A 135 -17.05 13.02 6.06
C TYR A 135 -16.46 14.41 5.73
N THR A 136 -15.87 15.10 6.71
CA THR A 136 -15.48 16.51 6.58
C THR A 136 -14.02 16.76 6.25
N ARG A 137 -13.11 15.78 6.32
CA ARG A 137 -11.69 16.00 6.02
C ARG A 137 -10.96 14.71 5.60
N CYS A 138 -10.89 14.54 4.29
CA CYS A 138 -9.70 14.11 3.56
C CYS A 138 -9.59 15.01 2.31
#